data_AF-A0A969Q370-F1
#
_entry.id   AF-A0A969Q370-F1
#
_cell.length_a   1.000
_cell.length_b   1.000
_cell.length_c   1.000
_cell.angle_alpha   90.00
_cell.angle_beta   90.00
_cell.angle_gamma   90.00
#
_symmetry.space_group_name_H-M   'P 1'
#
loop_
_entity.id
_entity.type
_entity.pdbx_description
1 polymer ?
#
loop_
_entity_poly.entity_id
_entity_poly.type
_entity_poly.pdbx_seq_one_letter_code
_entity_poly.pdbx_strand_id
1 'polypeptide(L)'
;MLVDSGVKHAHVEGEYARRRADCEMAAQTLGVNFLCDVKDMTALSVLSGNLAKRATHVVTEIARTHQARAAIARGDLMKLGQLMNESHASLSEDMEVSTPEVDVLAQIARQTAHVYGARMMGGGFGGSVIVLLDGEYAQHVQDQI
;
A
#
# COMPACT_ATOMS: atom_id res chain seq x y z
N MET A 1 -8.55 -2.58 -13.09
CA MET A 1 -9.76 -1.74 -12.88
C MET A 1 -9.52 -0.75 -11.76
N LEU A 2 -10.12 0.44 -11.81
CA LEU A 2 -10.11 1.41 -10.72
C LEU A 2 -11.53 1.53 -10.17
N VAL A 3 -11.67 1.46 -8.84
CA VAL A 3 -12.96 1.57 -8.14
C VAL A 3 -12.87 2.74 -7.16
N ASP A 4 -13.72 3.74 -7.33
CA ASP A 4 -13.79 4.89 -6.42
C ASP A 4 -14.64 4.52 -5.19
N SER A 5 -14.10 4.73 -3.99
CA SER A 5 -14.85 4.53 -2.75
C SER A 5 -15.99 5.55 -2.58
N GLY A 6 -15.96 6.65 -3.32
CA GLY A 6 -16.88 7.78 -3.14
C GLY A 6 -16.57 8.63 -1.90
N VAL A 7 -15.57 8.24 -1.11
CA VAL A 7 -15.17 8.92 0.12
C VAL A 7 -14.04 9.92 -0.18
N LYS A 8 -14.33 11.19 0.09
CA LYS A 8 -13.34 12.28 0.08
C LYS A 8 -13.21 12.82 1.49
N HIS A 9 -12.07 12.58 2.17
CA HIS A 9 -11.83 13.22 3.46
C HIS A 9 -11.25 14.62 3.27
N ALA A 10 -11.77 15.60 4.02
CA ALA A 10 -11.39 17.01 3.95
C ALA A 10 -10.13 17.37 4.79
N HIS A 11 -9.50 16.38 5.44
CA HIS A 11 -8.41 16.60 6.43
C HIS A 11 -7.04 16.05 5.99
N VAL A 12 -6.84 15.83 4.68
CA VAL A 12 -5.64 15.15 4.14
C VAL A 12 -4.34 15.93 4.34
N GLU A 13 -4.37 17.26 4.32
CA GLU A 13 -3.14 18.07 4.31
C GLU A 13 -2.29 17.90 5.58
N GLY A 14 -2.93 17.83 6.75
CA GLY A 14 -2.22 17.65 8.03
C GLY A 14 -1.70 16.23 8.24
N GLU A 15 -2.49 15.23 7.86
CA GLU A 15 -2.12 13.82 8.06
C GLU A 15 -0.97 13.40 7.17
N TYR A 16 -0.96 13.80 5.90
CA TYR A 16 0.16 13.53 4.99
C TYR A 16 1.46 14.15 5.50
N ALA A 17 1.40 15.42 5.92
CA ALA A 17 2.56 16.13 6.49
C ALA A 17 3.09 15.41 7.74
N ARG A 18 2.20 14.91 8.61
CA ARG A 18 2.58 14.13 9.79
C ARG A 18 3.30 12.82 9.42
N ARG A 19 2.78 12.06 8.45
CA ARG A 19 3.41 10.82 7.99
C ARG A 19 4.80 11.08 7.40
N ARG A 20 4.94 12.16 6.64
CA ARG A 20 6.24 12.59 6.13
C ARG A 20 7.22 12.92 7.26
N ALA A 21 6.79 13.70 8.26
CA ALA A 21 7.62 14.05 9.41
C ALA A 21 8.07 12.80 10.19
N ASP A 22 7.18 11.83 10.40
CA ASP A 22 7.52 10.54 11.02
C ASP A 22 8.64 9.81 10.22
N CYS A 23 8.54 9.76 8.89
CA CYS A 23 9.57 9.15 8.05
C CYS A 23 10.92 9.88 8.13
N GLU A 24 10.90 11.22 8.13
CA GLU A 24 12.11 12.05 8.23
C GLU A 24 12.80 11.87 9.60
N MET A 25 12.03 11.86 10.69
CA MET A 25 12.55 11.57 12.03
C MET A 25 13.10 10.15 12.14
N ALA A 26 12.45 9.16 11.52
CA ALA A 26 12.94 7.79 11.51
C ALA A 26 14.28 7.68 10.77
N ALA A 27 14.42 8.34 9.60
CA ALA A 27 15.69 8.39 8.86
C ALA A 27 16.81 9.02 9.69
N GLN A 28 16.54 10.14 10.36
CA GLN A 28 17.49 10.79 11.27
C GLN A 28 17.93 9.88 12.42
N THR A 29 16.98 9.18 13.04
CA THR A 29 17.26 8.26 14.16
C THR A 29 18.13 7.08 13.72
N LEU A 30 17.96 6.61 12.48
CA LEU A 30 18.75 5.55 11.87
C LEU A 30 20.11 6.03 11.32
N GLY A 31 20.36 7.35 11.30
CA GLY A 31 21.60 7.93 10.76
C GLY A 31 21.71 7.83 9.23
N VAL A 32 20.57 7.80 8.51
CA VAL A 32 20.52 7.75 7.05
C VAL A 32 19.89 9.03 6.47
N ASN A 33 20.21 9.35 5.22
CA ASN A 33 19.60 10.51 4.55
C ASN A 33 18.14 10.24 4.17
N PHE A 34 17.87 9.06 3.61
CA PHE A 34 16.53 8.61 3.26
C PHE A 34 16.31 7.18 3.72
N LEU A 35 15.05 6.82 4.00
CA LEU A 35 14.70 5.45 4.39
C LEU A 35 15.04 4.41 3.31
N CYS A 36 15.15 4.81 2.03
CA CYS A 36 15.61 3.91 0.97
C CYS A 36 17.08 3.51 1.08
N ASP A 37 17.88 4.22 1.90
CA ASP A 37 19.28 3.89 2.15
C ASP A 37 19.44 2.78 3.20
N VAL A 38 18.36 2.39 3.88
CA VAL A 38 18.35 1.28 4.85
C VAL A 38 18.50 -0.05 4.13
N LYS A 39 19.65 -0.71 4.32
CA LYS A 39 19.97 -2.01 3.69
C LYS A 39 19.64 -3.21 4.57
N ASP A 40 19.67 -3.02 5.89
CA ASP A 40 19.42 -4.06 6.88
C ASP A 40 18.18 -3.69 7.70
N MET A 41 17.14 -4.51 7.58
CA MET A 41 15.88 -4.31 8.30
C MET A 41 16.04 -4.43 9.82
N THR A 42 17.09 -5.12 10.32
CA THR A 42 17.33 -5.21 11.76
C THR A 42 17.65 -3.85 12.38
N ALA A 43 18.14 -2.89 11.58
CA ALA A 43 18.37 -1.52 12.01
C ALA A 43 17.07 -0.83 12.50
N LEU A 44 15.90 -1.24 12.01
CA LEU A 44 14.62 -0.68 12.42
C LEU A 44 14.26 -0.98 13.89
N SER A 45 14.92 -1.96 14.52
CA SER A 45 14.67 -2.36 15.91
C SER A 45 14.93 -1.26 16.95
N VAL A 46 15.70 -0.22 16.59
CA VAL A 46 15.94 0.95 17.45
C VAL A 46 14.78 1.94 17.45
N LEU A 47 13.87 1.85 16.47
CA LEU A 47 12.69 2.69 16.37
C LEU A 47 11.56 2.13 17.21
N SER A 48 10.63 2.99 17.61
CA SER A 48 9.41 2.59 18.32
C SER A 48 8.20 3.42 17.89
N GLY A 49 7.01 2.92 18.23
CA GLY A 49 5.75 3.60 17.91
C GLY A 49 5.58 3.88 16.42
N ASN A 50 5.12 5.08 16.08
CA ASN A 50 4.84 5.47 14.70
C ASN A 50 6.09 5.46 13.81
N LEU A 51 7.26 5.85 14.36
CA LEU A 51 8.52 5.86 13.60
C LEU A 51 8.86 4.47 13.06
N ALA A 52 8.74 3.45 13.92
CA ALA A 52 8.97 2.06 13.54
C ALA A 52 7.98 1.60 12.47
N LYS A 53 6.69 1.91 12.65
CA LYS A 53 5.64 1.57 11.69
C LYS A 53 5.90 2.22 10.32
N ARG A 54 6.10 3.54 10.25
CA ARG A 54 6.32 4.25 8.96
C ARG A 54 7.58 3.78 8.27
N ALA A 55 8.67 3.60 9.01
CA ALA A 55 9.91 3.08 8.45
C ALA A 55 9.74 1.66 7.90
N THR A 56 9.04 0.79 8.64
CA THR A 56 8.73 -0.57 8.19
C THR A 56 7.93 -0.55 6.89
N HIS A 57 6.89 0.28 6.80
CA HIS A 57 6.14 0.45 5.56
C HIS A 57 7.06 0.83 4.40
N VAL A 58 7.80 1.93 4.54
CA VAL A 58 8.60 2.48 3.43
C VAL A 58 9.66 1.49 2.95
N VAL A 59 10.43 0.89 3.86
CA VAL A 59 11.51 -0.02 3.46
C VAL A 59 10.95 -1.29 2.82
N THR A 60 9.87 -1.85 3.38
CA THR A 60 9.23 -3.04 2.79
C THR A 60 8.51 -2.73 1.48
N GLU A 61 7.93 -1.55 1.31
CA GLU A 61 7.26 -1.12 0.08
C GLU A 61 8.25 -0.91 -1.08
N ILE A 62 9.45 -0.40 -0.80
CA ILE A 62 10.55 -0.32 -1.77
C ILE A 62 10.93 -1.73 -2.25
N ALA A 63 11.11 -2.67 -1.31
CA ALA A 63 11.40 -4.06 -1.66
C ALA A 63 10.26 -4.71 -2.47
N ARG A 64 8.99 -4.51 -2.07
CA ARG A 64 7.82 -4.98 -2.82
C ARG A 64 7.75 -4.39 -4.22
N THR A 65 8.13 -3.13 -4.41
CA THR A 65 8.16 -2.48 -5.73
C THR A 65 9.19 -3.14 -6.66
N HIS A 66 10.38 -3.48 -6.17
CA HIS A 66 11.35 -4.24 -6.95
C HIS A 66 10.85 -5.64 -7.29
N GLN A 67 10.19 -6.32 -6.35
CA GLN A 67 9.58 -7.63 -6.59
C GLN A 67 8.43 -7.55 -7.62
N ALA A 68 7.61 -6.50 -7.56
CA ALA A 68 6.51 -6.25 -8.49
C ALA A 68 7.03 -6.03 -9.91
N ARG A 69 8.11 -5.24 -10.08
CA ARG A 69 8.80 -5.11 -11.38
C ARG A 69 9.21 -6.47 -11.93
N ALA A 70 9.80 -7.33 -11.11
CA ALA A 70 10.23 -8.66 -11.53
C ALA A 70 9.06 -9.58 -11.89
N ALA A 71 7.95 -9.50 -11.16
CA ALA A 71 6.72 -10.24 -11.45
C ALA A 71 6.10 -9.79 -12.79
N ILE A 72 5.99 -8.48 -13.01
CA ILE A 72 5.52 -7.90 -14.28
C ILE A 72 6.37 -8.37 -15.46
N ALA A 73 7.70 -8.32 -15.33
CA ALA A 73 8.62 -8.74 -16.39
C ALA A 73 8.48 -10.23 -16.76
N ARG A 74 7.97 -11.07 -15.86
CA ARG A 74 7.72 -12.50 -16.08
C ARG A 74 6.26 -12.83 -16.43
N GLY A 75 5.35 -11.84 -16.44
CA GLY A 75 3.92 -12.08 -16.58
C GLY A 75 3.28 -12.81 -15.38
N ASP A 76 3.91 -12.76 -14.21
CA ASP A 76 3.45 -13.45 -13.00
C ASP A 76 2.39 -12.61 -12.26
N LEU A 77 1.16 -12.67 -12.75
CA LEU A 77 0.03 -11.89 -12.22
C LEU A 77 -0.38 -12.33 -10.81
N MET A 78 -0.25 -13.62 -10.50
CA MET A 78 -0.51 -14.15 -9.15
C MET A 78 0.43 -13.51 -8.13
N LYS A 79 1.74 -13.48 -8.42
CA LYS A 79 2.70 -12.83 -7.51
C LYS A 79 2.48 -11.32 -7.43
N LEU A 80 2.18 -10.66 -8.56
CA LEU A 80 1.89 -9.23 -8.55
C LEU A 80 0.66 -8.90 -7.68
N GLY A 81 -0.40 -9.69 -7.79
CA GLY A 81 -1.61 -9.55 -6.97
C GLY A 81 -1.33 -9.75 -5.48
N GLN A 82 -0.55 -10.77 -5.12
CA GLN A 82 -0.09 -10.97 -3.75
C GLN A 82 0.66 -9.74 -3.21
N LEU A 83 1.61 -9.19 -3.98
CA LEU A 83 2.38 -8.00 -3.59
C LEU A 83 1.50 -6.75 -3.43
N MET A 84 0.46 -6.61 -4.25
CA MET A 84 -0.54 -5.54 -4.09
C MET A 84 -1.29 -5.69 -2.76
N ASN A 85 -1.71 -6.90 -2.40
CA ASN A 85 -2.44 -7.16 -1.15
C ASN A 85 -1.56 -6.88 0.07
N GLU A 86 -0.32 -7.37 0.08
CA GLU A 86 0.67 -7.10 1.14
C GLU A 86 0.95 -5.59 1.29
N SER A 87 1.04 -4.89 0.16
CA SER A 87 1.20 -3.45 0.16
C SER A 87 0.01 -2.72 0.77
N HIS A 88 -1.22 -3.10 0.42
CA HIS A 88 -2.41 -2.50 1.02
C HIS A 88 -2.48 -2.75 2.53
N ALA A 89 -2.18 -3.96 2.99
CA ALA A 89 -2.12 -4.25 4.43
C ALA A 89 -1.12 -3.32 5.13
N SER A 90 0.08 -3.16 4.55
CA SER A 90 1.07 -2.22 5.10
C SER A 90 0.62 -0.76 5.03
N LEU A 91 -0.13 -0.33 4.01
CA LEU A 91 -0.69 1.02 3.96
C LEU A 91 -1.76 1.27 5.03
N SER A 92 -2.56 0.26 5.35
CA SER A 92 -3.58 0.34 6.40
C SER A 92 -2.96 0.25 7.80
N GLU A 93 -2.06 -0.71 8.04
CA GLU A 93 -1.58 -1.04 9.39
C GLU A 93 -0.29 -0.30 9.78
N ASP A 94 0.67 -0.19 8.85
CA ASP A 94 1.99 0.40 9.13
C ASP A 94 2.03 1.88 8.74
N MET A 95 1.42 2.26 7.62
CA MET A 95 1.39 3.65 7.18
C MET A 95 0.18 4.41 7.74
N GLU A 96 -0.89 3.67 8.10
CA GLU A 96 -2.15 4.20 8.63
C GLU A 96 -2.69 5.35 7.77
N VAL A 97 -2.77 5.10 6.46
CA VAL A 97 -3.31 6.03 5.45
C VAL A 97 -4.54 5.49 4.73
N SER A 98 -5.02 4.29 5.06
CA SER A 98 -6.29 3.78 4.53
C SER A 98 -7.48 4.27 5.37
N THR A 99 -8.69 3.92 4.95
CA THR A 99 -9.93 4.12 5.71
C THR A 99 -10.72 2.82 5.75
N PRO A 100 -11.67 2.65 6.70
CA PRO A 100 -12.51 1.45 6.74
C PRO A 100 -13.22 1.15 5.42
N GLU A 101 -13.69 2.18 4.72
CA GLU A 101 -14.38 2.02 3.43
C GLU A 101 -13.43 1.52 2.33
N VAL A 102 -12.21 2.05 2.27
CA VAL A 102 -11.18 1.61 1.31
C VAL A 102 -10.69 0.20 1.62
N ASP A 103 -10.54 -0.15 2.91
CA ASP A 103 -10.15 -1.48 3.35
C ASP A 103 -11.21 -2.52 3.01
N VAL A 104 -12.49 -2.23 3.30
CA VAL A 104 -13.62 -3.09 2.93
C VAL A 104 -13.71 -3.24 1.42
N LEU A 105 -13.58 -2.15 0.65
CA LEU A 105 -13.63 -2.21 -0.81
C LEU A 105 -12.52 -3.09 -1.39
N ALA A 106 -11.29 -2.95 -0.88
CA ALA A 106 -10.18 -3.79 -1.30
C ALA A 106 -10.37 -5.26 -0.88
N GLN A 107 -10.96 -5.51 0.29
CA GLN A 107 -11.31 -6.87 0.73
C GLN A 107 -12.35 -7.52 -0.18
N ILE A 108 -13.46 -6.83 -0.48
CA ILE A 108 -14.51 -7.30 -1.38
C ILE A 108 -13.89 -7.66 -2.73
N ALA A 109 -13.10 -6.75 -3.31
CA ALA A 109 -12.43 -6.98 -4.58
C ALA A 109 -11.55 -8.23 -4.58
N ARG A 110 -10.75 -8.47 -3.52
CA ARG A 110 -9.89 -9.67 -3.40
C ARG A 110 -10.68 -10.97 -3.32
N GLN A 111 -11.92 -10.93 -2.85
CA GLN A 111 -12.78 -12.11 -2.71
C GLN A 111 -13.56 -12.43 -3.99
N THR A 112 -13.60 -11.49 -4.94
CA THR A 112 -14.25 -11.68 -6.23
C THR A 112 -13.45 -12.62 -7.13
N ALA A 113 -14.15 -13.53 -7.83
CA ALA A 113 -13.52 -14.42 -8.80
C ALA A 113 -12.77 -13.62 -9.88
N HIS A 114 -11.67 -14.21 -10.40
CA HIS A 114 -10.81 -13.60 -11.43
C HIS A 114 -9.99 -12.37 -10.99
N VAL A 115 -9.98 -12.05 -9.69
CA VAL A 115 -9.13 -10.99 -9.12
C VAL A 115 -7.86 -11.60 -8.54
N TYR A 116 -6.70 -11.06 -8.96
CA TYR A 116 -5.38 -11.41 -8.45
C TYR A 116 -5.03 -10.64 -7.17
N GLY A 117 -5.44 -9.37 -7.09
CA GLY A 117 -5.17 -8.53 -5.93
C GLY A 117 -5.76 -7.14 -6.05
N ALA A 118 -5.91 -6.48 -4.90
CA ALA A 118 -6.49 -5.14 -4.82
C ALA A 118 -5.81 -4.31 -3.73
N ARG A 119 -5.47 -3.06 -4.07
CA ARG A 119 -4.87 -2.11 -3.13
C ARG A 119 -5.40 -0.71 -3.31
N MET A 120 -5.24 0.11 -2.27
CA MET A 120 -5.53 1.53 -2.38
C MET A 120 -4.52 2.20 -3.32
N MET A 121 -4.96 3.28 -3.97
CA MET A 121 -4.17 4.09 -4.88
C MET A 121 -4.32 5.58 -4.52
N GLY A 122 -3.20 6.31 -4.61
CA GLY A 122 -3.13 7.73 -4.24
C GLY A 122 -2.59 7.96 -2.82
N GLY A 123 -2.78 9.19 -2.31
CA GLY A 123 -2.24 9.63 -1.02
C GLY A 123 -2.96 9.07 0.21
N GLY A 124 -4.08 8.38 0.01
CA GLY A 124 -4.90 7.78 1.07
C GLY A 124 -5.97 8.69 1.67
N PHE A 125 -6.51 8.26 2.81
CA PHE A 125 -7.61 8.88 3.53
C PHE A 125 -8.89 8.96 2.69
N GLY A 126 -9.17 7.87 1.98
CA GLY A 126 -10.25 7.75 1.00
C GLY A 126 -9.70 7.45 -0.39
N GLY A 127 -10.44 7.85 -1.42
CA GLY A 127 -10.02 7.71 -2.81
C GLY A 127 -10.38 6.36 -3.41
N SER A 128 -9.46 5.74 -4.14
CA SER A 128 -9.78 4.60 -5.02
C SER A 128 -8.95 3.36 -4.70
N VAL A 129 -9.51 2.21 -5.06
CA VAL A 129 -8.82 0.91 -5.07
C VAL A 129 -8.48 0.55 -6.52
N ILE A 130 -7.22 0.17 -6.75
CA ILE A 130 -6.79 -0.47 -7.99
C ILE A 130 -6.88 -2.00 -7.83
N VAL A 131 -7.57 -2.63 -8.78
CA VAL A 131 -7.83 -4.07 -8.82
C VAL A 131 -7.12 -4.67 -10.04
N LEU A 132 -6.28 -5.68 -9.80
CA LEU A 132 -5.65 -6.51 -10.81
C LEU A 132 -6.51 -7.77 -11.02
N LEU A 133 -6.97 -7.99 -12.24
CA LEU A 133 -7.91 -9.05 -12.58
C LEU A 133 -7.72 -9.52 -14.03
N ASP A 134 -8.32 -10.65 -14.40
CA ASP A 134 -8.37 -11.12 -15.79
C ASP A 134 -9.24 -10.19 -16.64
N GLY A 135 -8.65 -9.59 -17.69
CA GLY A 135 -9.33 -8.57 -18.50
C GLY A 135 -10.67 -9.03 -19.11
N GLU A 136 -10.80 -10.32 -19.44
CA GLU A 136 -12.03 -10.91 -19.99
C GLU A 136 -13.21 -10.88 -19.02
N TYR A 137 -12.93 -10.81 -17.71
CA TYR A 137 -13.94 -10.84 -16.64
C TYR A 137 -14.21 -9.46 -16.04
N ALA A 138 -13.69 -8.38 -16.63
CA ALA A 138 -13.82 -7.03 -16.09
C ALA A 138 -15.26 -6.61 -15.79
N GLN A 139 -16.21 -6.89 -16.68
CA GLN A 139 -17.62 -6.55 -16.46
C GLN A 139 -18.23 -7.35 -15.31
N HIS A 140 -17.95 -8.66 -15.25
CA HIS A 140 -18.45 -9.53 -14.18
C HIS A 140 -17.94 -9.10 -12.80
N VAL A 141 -16.67 -8.69 -12.73
CA VAL A 141 -16.06 -8.18 -11.51
C VAL A 141 -16.68 -6.82 -11.14
N GLN A 142 -16.92 -5.94 -12.10
CA GLN A 142 -17.57 -4.64 -11.88
C GLN A 142 -19.01 -4.78 -11.32
N ASP A 143 -19.77 -5.78 -11.77
CA ASP A 143 -21.15 -5.96 -11.30
C ASP A 143 -21.23 -6.47 -9.84
N GLN A 144 -20.11 -6.90 -9.25
CA GLN A 144 -20.03 -7.45 -7.89
C GLN A 144 -19.39 -6.50 -6.86
N ILE A 145 -18.76 -5.41 -7.30
CA ILE A 145 -17.98 -4.48 -6.46
C ILE A 145 -18.52 -3.07 -6.67
#